data_AF-A0A958BKQ6-F1
#
_entry.id   AF-A0A958BKQ6-F1
#
_cell.length_a   1.000
_cell.length_b   1.000
_cell.length_c   1.000
_cell.angle_alpha   90.00
_cell.angle_beta   90.00
_cell.angle_gamma   90.00
#
_symmetry.space_group_name_H-M   'P 1'
#
loop_
_entity.id
_entity.type
_entity.pdbx_description
1 polymer ?
#
loop_
_entity_poly.entity_id
_entity_poly.type
_entity_poly.pdbx_seq_one_letter_code
_entity_poly.pdbx_strand_id
1 'polypeptide(L)'
;LESELRGYIDGPVRVIRRSRNTYHIAIIPTLRTDLEAAFYRSHFDFDLTGKMPIDADTFVSSAEMRVSVDYNDNVRGATFYTGTYRKGYTFDGKPDGLPNMKELSRAPYQWGAIYGFGKDKKDGWFSRMIPGPTLPSWFQPFIEDDAERDDRPERVPGVNNVGFFSDTMKKMKKGPFSLRSYLFRLREFNPQDVTPYLNITDNPIEVKVRTLKVPASTPVIAEDMPAARTPAAGEAAAPVKATSTGTVQ
;
A
#
# COMPACT_ATOMS: atom_id res chain seq x y z
N LEU A 1 -5.01 7.28 19.36
CA LEU A 1 -5.45 6.67 18.09
C LEU A 1 -6.29 5.46 18.44
N GLU A 2 -7.48 5.35 17.88
CA GLU A 2 -8.30 4.14 17.97
C GLU A 2 -8.36 3.50 16.58
N SER A 3 -8.15 2.18 16.51
CA SER A 3 -8.24 1.43 15.25
C SER A 3 -9.23 0.29 15.43
N GLU A 4 -10.17 0.17 14.49
CA GLU A 4 -11.25 -0.80 14.53
C GLU A 4 -11.29 -1.62 13.23
N LEU A 5 -11.22 -2.95 13.35
CA LEU A 5 -11.46 -3.85 12.22
C LEU A 5 -12.96 -3.89 11.92
N ARG A 6 -13.35 -3.36 10.75
CA ARG A 6 -14.75 -3.26 10.31
C ARG A 6 -15.19 -4.45 9.46
N GLY A 7 -14.25 -5.16 8.84
CA GLY A 7 -14.55 -6.30 8.00
C GLY A 7 -13.29 -7.06 7.60
N TYR A 8 -13.45 -8.37 7.42
CA TYR A 8 -12.40 -9.28 7.02
C TYR A 8 -12.99 -10.39 6.14
N ILE A 9 -12.37 -10.64 4.99
CA ILE A 9 -12.66 -11.78 4.13
C ILE A 9 -11.34 -12.47 3.84
N ASP A 10 -11.25 -13.76 4.14
CA ASP A 10 -10.14 -14.62 3.74
C ASP A 10 -10.63 -15.59 2.67
N GLY A 11 -10.21 -15.37 1.43
CA GLY A 11 -10.58 -16.18 0.29
C GLY A 11 -9.36 -16.79 -0.39
N PRO A 12 -9.56 -17.83 -1.22
CA PRO A 12 -8.46 -18.55 -1.87
C PRO A 12 -7.59 -17.67 -2.79
N VAL A 13 -8.10 -16.52 -3.22
CA VAL A 13 -7.43 -15.61 -4.15
C VAL A 13 -6.92 -14.34 -3.46
N ARG A 14 -7.62 -13.87 -2.41
CA ARG A 14 -7.33 -12.60 -1.76
C ARG A 14 -7.82 -12.56 -0.32
N VAL A 15 -7.13 -11.77 0.48
CA VAL A 15 -7.58 -11.31 1.80
C VAL A 15 -8.01 -9.86 1.68
N ILE A 16 -9.21 -9.51 2.16
CA ILE A 16 -9.64 -8.11 2.26
C ILE A 16 -9.77 -7.77 3.74
N ARG A 17 -9.13 -6.68 4.16
CA ARG A 17 -9.22 -6.12 5.50
C ARG A 17 -9.67 -4.68 5.40
N ARG A 18 -10.77 -4.35 6.08
CA ARG A 18 -11.22 -2.96 6.21
C ARG A 18 -11.04 -2.50 7.66
N SER A 19 -10.32 -1.42 7.86
CA SER A 19 -10.10 -0.81 9.17
C SER A 19 -10.53 0.64 9.18
N ARG A 20 -11.09 1.10 10.30
CA ARG A 20 -11.33 2.51 10.56
C ARG A 20 -10.33 2.99 11.60
N ASN A 21 -9.67 4.11 11.32
CA ASN A 21 -8.79 4.78 12.24
C ASN A 21 -9.41 6.11 12.68
N THR A 22 -9.45 6.33 13.99
CA THR A 22 -10.01 7.53 14.61
C THR A 22 -8.92 8.25 15.40
N TYR A 23 -8.69 9.51 15.06
CA TYR A 23 -7.67 10.36 15.65
C TYR A 23 -8.34 11.42 16.52
N HIS A 24 -8.16 11.28 17.83
CA HIS A 24 -8.60 12.26 18.83
C HIS A 24 -7.44 13.20 19.11
N ILE A 25 -7.56 14.45 18.67
CA ILE A 25 -6.60 15.52 18.94
C ILE A 25 -7.40 16.61 19.67
N ALA A 26 -6.96 16.96 20.88
CA ALA A 26 -7.79 17.69 21.85
C ALA A 26 -8.44 18.99 21.32
N ILE A 27 -7.75 19.70 20.43
CA ILE A 27 -8.15 21.03 19.95
C ILE A 27 -8.88 21.03 18.60
N ILE A 28 -9.05 19.86 17.96
CA ILE A 28 -9.70 19.75 16.65
C ILE A 28 -10.82 18.71 16.67
N PRO A 29 -11.83 18.83 15.78
CA PRO A 29 -12.80 17.77 15.62
C PRO A 29 -12.10 16.47 15.21
N THR A 30 -12.66 15.34 15.64
CA THR A 30 -12.09 14.02 15.39
C THR A 30 -11.89 13.76 13.90
N LEU A 31 -10.65 13.45 13.52
CA LEU A 31 -10.32 12.97 12.17
C LEU A 31 -10.61 11.47 12.09
N ARG A 32 -11.30 11.05 11.03
CA ARG A 32 -11.59 9.65 10.73
C ARG A 32 -11.06 9.30 9.36
N THR A 33 -10.41 8.14 9.28
CA THR A 33 -10.00 7.53 8.02
C THR A 33 -10.49 6.10 7.95
N ASP A 34 -10.87 5.66 6.76
CA ASP A 34 -11.19 4.29 6.44
C ASP A 34 -10.11 3.78 5.48
N LEU A 35 -9.47 2.68 5.85
CA LEU A 35 -8.48 1.99 5.03
C LEU A 35 -9.05 0.63 4.62
N GLU A 36 -9.13 0.41 3.31
CA GLU A 36 -9.39 -0.89 2.73
C GLU A 36 -8.09 -1.44 2.16
N ALA A 37 -7.62 -2.55 2.72
CA ALA A 37 -6.44 -3.26 2.27
C ALA A 37 -6.85 -4.58 1.63
N ALA A 38 -6.53 -4.77 0.35
CA ALA A 38 -6.71 -6.04 -0.35
C ALA A 38 -5.35 -6.66 -0.67
N PHE A 39 -5.16 -7.89 -0.22
CA PHE A 39 -3.92 -8.64 -0.39
C PHE A 39 -4.17 -9.78 -1.37
N TYR A 40 -3.48 -9.74 -2.50
CA TYR A 40 -3.47 -10.79 -3.51
C TYR A 40 -2.11 -11.49 -3.48
N ARG A 41 -2.03 -12.66 -4.11
CA ARG A 41 -0.75 -13.38 -4.28
C ARG A 41 0.31 -12.56 -5.02
N SER A 42 -0.12 -11.71 -5.95
CA SER A 42 0.77 -10.95 -6.85
C SER A 42 0.89 -9.47 -6.50
N HIS A 43 -0.02 -8.91 -5.68
CA HIS A 43 -0.03 -7.48 -5.39
C HIS A 43 -0.84 -7.14 -4.13
N PHE A 44 -0.66 -5.91 -3.66
CA PHE A 44 -1.44 -5.29 -2.61
C PHE A 44 -2.14 -4.04 -3.16
N ASP A 45 -3.36 -3.80 -2.69
CA ASP A 45 -4.13 -2.59 -2.95
C ASP A 45 -4.52 -1.97 -1.60
N PHE A 46 -4.24 -0.70 -1.44
CA PHE A 46 -4.56 0.08 -0.25
C PHE A 46 -5.36 1.30 -0.67
N ASP A 47 -6.63 1.35 -0.29
CA ASP A 47 -7.52 2.48 -0.51
C ASP A 47 -7.78 3.18 0.81
N LEU A 48 -7.11 4.31 1.02
CA LEU A 48 -7.29 5.17 2.17
C LEU A 48 -8.25 6.29 1.81
N THR A 49 -9.33 6.42 2.55
CA THR A 49 -10.27 7.54 2.43
C THR A 49 -10.47 8.20 3.77
N GLY A 50 -10.84 9.47 3.77
CA GLY A 50 -11.08 10.20 4.99
C GLY A 50 -11.70 11.56 4.76
N LYS A 51 -11.91 12.30 5.84
CA LYS A 51 -12.42 13.67 5.78
C LYS A 51 -11.66 14.53 6.77
N MET A 52 -10.95 15.53 6.26
CA MET A 52 -10.36 16.58 7.09
C MET A 52 -11.48 17.44 7.68
N PRO A 53 -11.56 17.57 9.02
CA PRO A 53 -12.64 18.30 9.67
C PRO A 53 -12.50 19.82 9.54
N ILE A 54 -11.27 20.29 9.46
CA ILE A 54 -10.85 21.69 9.29
C ILE A 54 -9.58 21.72 8.42
N ASP A 55 -9.20 22.88 7.91
CA ASP A 55 -7.94 23.05 7.18
C ASP A 55 -6.77 22.75 8.13
N ALA A 56 -5.78 21.98 7.66
CA ALA A 56 -4.65 21.57 8.50
C ALA A 56 -3.82 22.77 8.99
N ASP A 57 -3.61 23.76 8.13
CA ASP A 57 -2.88 25.00 8.43
C ASP A 57 -3.52 25.86 9.54
N THR A 58 -4.76 25.56 9.96
CA THR A 58 -5.43 26.26 11.06
C THR A 58 -4.89 25.88 12.44
N PHE A 59 -4.28 24.71 12.58
CA PHE A 59 -3.91 24.17 13.91
C PHE A 59 -2.54 23.48 13.96
N VAL A 60 -1.89 23.23 12.82
CA VAL A 60 -0.50 22.74 12.78
C VAL A 60 0.40 23.67 11.98
N SER A 61 1.61 23.90 12.49
CA SER A 61 2.67 24.66 11.79
C SER A 61 3.43 23.79 10.77
N SER A 62 3.50 22.48 11.02
CA SER A 62 4.05 21.46 10.14
C SER A 62 3.22 20.17 10.20
N ALA A 63 3.14 19.48 9.08
CA ALA A 63 2.64 18.12 9.03
C ALA A 63 3.32 17.42 7.87
N GLU A 64 3.87 16.25 8.17
CA GLU A 64 4.61 15.43 7.24
C GLU A 64 3.95 14.06 7.13
N MET A 65 3.95 13.49 5.94
CA MET A 65 3.54 12.12 5.71
C MET A 65 4.68 11.38 5.02
N ARG A 66 5.13 10.32 5.67
CA ARG A 66 6.03 9.33 5.08
C ARG A 66 5.27 8.01 4.94
N VAL A 67 5.31 7.45 3.74
CA VAL A 67 4.86 6.08 3.51
C VAL A 67 5.98 5.39 2.78
N SER A 68 6.50 4.35 3.39
CA SER A 68 7.69 3.69 2.92
C SER A 68 7.69 2.24 3.34
N VAL A 69 8.46 1.43 2.62
CA VAL A 69 8.66 0.01 2.92
C VAL A 69 10.07 -0.12 3.45
N ASP A 70 10.15 -0.63 4.67
CA ASP A 70 11.41 -0.98 5.31
C ASP A 70 11.82 -2.39 4.91
N TYR A 71 13.00 -2.52 4.33
CA TYR A 71 13.52 -3.79 3.86
C TYR A 71 14.59 -4.31 4.81
N ASN A 72 14.62 -5.63 5.00
CA ASN A 72 15.75 -6.29 5.62
C ASN A 72 16.98 -6.33 4.67
N ASP A 73 18.11 -6.80 5.19
CA ASP A 73 19.39 -6.86 4.47
C ASP A 73 19.39 -7.61 3.13
N ASN A 74 18.35 -8.41 2.83
CA ASN A 74 18.26 -9.07 1.52
C ASN A 74 18.10 -8.07 0.36
N VAL A 75 17.77 -6.81 0.66
CA VAL A 75 17.69 -5.72 -0.32
C VAL A 75 19.05 -5.20 -0.77
N ARG A 76 20.15 -5.55 -0.08
CA ARG A 76 21.51 -5.14 -0.47
C ARG A 76 21.81 -5.53 -1.91
N GLY A 77 22.31 -4.56 -2.68
CA GLY A 77 22.58 -4.66 -4.12
C GLY A 77 21.35 -4.51 -5.02
N ALA A 78 20.13 -4.39 -4.47
CA ALA A 78 18.95 -4.03 -5.25
C ALA A 78 18.99 -2.54 -5.62
N THR A 79 18.31 -2.19 -6.71
CA THR A 79 18.23 -0.82 -7.19
C THR A 79 16.81 -0.31 -7.14
N PHE A 80 16.63 0.89 -6.57
CA PHE A 80 15.37 1.61 -6.55
C PHE A 80 15.32 2.68 -7.64
N TYR A 81 14.24 2.67 -8.41
CA TYR A 81 13.95 3.54 -9.54
C TYR A 81 12.67 4.31 -9.28
N THR A 82 12.57 5.52 -9.84
CA THR A 82 11.32 6.30 -9.82
C THR A 82 11.05 6.96 -11.15
N GLY A 83 9.86 7.55 -11.30
CA GLY A 83 9.48 8.40 -12.44
C GLY A 83 10.52 9.44 -12.80
N THR A 84 11.11 10.06 -11.78
CA THR A 84 12.04 11.19 -11.87
C THR A 84 13.50 10.78 -11.80
N TYR A 85 13.80 9.63 -11.19
CA TYR A 85 15.16 9.13 -10.99
C TYR A 85 15.36 7.76 -11.64
N ARG A 86 15.49 7.78 -12.97
CA ARG A 86 15.66 6.57 -13.80
C ARG A 86 17.06 5.95 -13.75
N LYS A 87 18.07 6.70 -13.30
CA LYS A 87 19.43 6.16 -13.06
C LYS A 87 19.41 5.06 -11.99
N GLY A 88 18.49 5.19 -11.04
CA GLY A 88 18.34 4.28 -9.92
C GLY A 88 19.37 4.51 -8.82
N TYR A 89 19.00 4.14 -7.59
CA TYR A 89 19.87 4.13 -6.42
C TYR A 89 20.05 2.68 -5.95
N THR A 90 21.29 2.23 -5.81
CA THR A 90 21.61 0.87 -5.38
C THR A 90 21.86 0.84 -3.88
N PHE A 91 21.17 -0.05 -3.17
CA PHE A 91 21.32 -0.24 -1.74
C PHE A 91 22.66 -0.86 -1.40
N ASP A 92 23.53 -0.12 -0.72
CA ASP A 92 24.87 -0.56 -0.32
C ASP A 92 25.14 -0.42 1.19
N GLY A 93 24.20 0.17 1.93
CA GLY A 93 24.26 0.31 3.38
C GLY A 93 24.93 1.59 3.84
N LYS A 94 25.23 2.49 2.91
CA LYS A 94 25.93 3.73 3.20
C LYS A 94 25.01 4.91 2.95
N PRO A 95 24.90 5.84 3.91
CA PRO A 95 24.15 7.06 3.70
C PRO A 95 24.86 7.98 2.67
N ASP A 96 26.16 7.77 2.47
CA ASP A 96 26.96 8.48 1.48
C ASP A 96 26.53 8.12 0.05
N GLY A 97 26.27 9.15 -0.75
CA GLY A 97 25.89 8.97 -2.16
C GLY A 97 24.39 8.81 -2.40
N LEU A 98 23.55 8.99 -1.35
CA LEU A 98 22.12 9.19 -1.53
C LEU A 98 21.88 10.35 -2.52
N PRO A 99 21.00 10.19 -3.52
CA PRO A 99 20.68 11.26 -4.45
C PRO A 99 20.10 12.43 -3.65
N ASN A 100 20.58 13.64 -3.91
CA ASN A 100 20.04 14.80 -3.23
C ASN A 100 18.54 14.99 -3.57
N MET A 101 17.81 15.69 -2.70
CA MET A 101 16.37 15.89 -2.89
C MET A 101 16.03 16.60 -4.21
N LYS A 102 16.92 17.42 -4.78
CA LYS A 102 16.68 18.07 -6.09
C LYS A 102 16.70 17.05 -7.24
N GLU A 103 17.49 16.01 -7.14
CA GLU A 103 17.54 14.91 -8.11
C GLU A 103 16.30 14.01 -7.99
N LEU A 104 15.86 13.73 -6.78
CA LEU A 104 14.67 12.91 -6.52
C LEU A 104 13.36 13.66 -6.83
N SER A 105 13.30 14.96 -6.58
CA SER A 105 12.06 15.76 -6.55
C SER A 105 11.84 16.63 -7.79
N ARG A 106 12.23 16.16 -8.98
CA ARG A 106 11.99 16.91 -10.24
C ARG A 106 10.51 17.00 -10.63
N ALA A 107 9.70 16.09 -10.12
CA ALA A 107 8.25 16.03 -10.33
C ALA A 107 7.60 15.27 -9.17
N PRO A 108 6.27 15.37 -9.01
CA PRO A 108 5.52 14.53 -8.08
C PRO A 108 5.84 13.04 -8.25
N TYR A 109 5.93 12.34 -7.13
CA TYR A 109 6.04 10.90 -7.09
C TYR A 109 4.79 10.28 -7.72
N GLN A 110 5.02 9.56 -8.82
CA GLN A 110 3.97 8.85 -9.55
C GLN A 110 4.09 7.34 -9.30
N TRP A 111 5.30 6.81 -9.36
CA TRP A 111 5.58 5.40 -9.14
C TRP A 111 7.05 5.24 -8.70
N GLY A 112 7.33 4.10 -8.08
CA GLY A 112 8.67 3.63 -7.75
C GLY A 112 8.78 2.14 -7.97
N ALA A 113 10.00 1.66 -8.17
CA ALA A 113 10.27 0.24 -8.37
C ALA A 113 11.58 -0.10 -7.70
N ILE A 114 11.58 -1.10 -6.82
CA ILE A 114 12.81 -1.67 -6.29
C ILE A 114 12.96 -3.08 -6.84
N TYR A 115 14.12 -3.39 -7.41
CA TYR A 115 14.34 -4.64 -8.13
C TYR A 115 15.76 -5.14 -7.94
N GLY A 116 15.94 -6.45 -8.02
CA GLY A 116 17.25 -7.07 -7.87
C GLY A 116 17.55 -7.52 -6.44
N PHE A 117 16.53 -7.86 -5.65
CA PHE A 117 16.71 -8.53 -4.36
C PHE A 117 16.29 -10.00 -4.42
N GLY A 118 16.41 -10.71 -3.30
CA GLY A 118 16.12 -12.14 -3.19
C GLY A 118 17.27 -13.03 -3.68
N LYS A 119 17.04 -14.35 -3.63
CA LYS A 119 18.07 -15.37 -3.87
C LYS A 119 18.70 -15.27 -5.27
N ASP A 120 17.87 -15.00 -6.27
CA ASP A 120 18.28 -14.98 -7.68
C ASP A 120 18.40 -13.55 -8.26
N LYS A 121 18.26 -12.52 -7.42
CA LYS A 121 18.28 -11.10 -7.83
C LYS A 121 17.30 -10.77 -8.95
N LYS A 122 16.14 -11.45 -8.95
CA LYS A 122 15.04 -11.29 -9.92
C LYS A 122 13.72 -10.85 -9.28
N ASP A 123 13.70 -10.70 -7.96
CA ASP A 123 12.52 -10.21 -7.25
C ASP A 123 12.53 -8.68 -7.18
N GLY A 124 11.34 -8.12 -7.13
CA GLY A 124 11.12 -6.68 -7.01
C GLY A 124 9.70 -6.33 -6.59
N TRP A 125 9.52 -5.06 -6.25
CA TRP A 125 8.21 -4.44 -6.02
C TRP A 125 8.09 -3.18 -6.87
N PHE A 126 6.93 -3.01 -7.49
CA PHE A 126 6.51 -1.79 -8.15
C PHE A 126 5.42 -1.14 -7.30
N SER A 127 5.65 0.10 -6.86
CA SER A 127 4.70 0.89 -6.11
C SER A 127 4.11 2.00 -6.97
N ARG A 128 2.79 2.15 -6.95
CA ARG A 128 2.04 3.21 -7.62
C ARG A 128 1.15 3.89 -6.61
N MET A 129 1.27 5.21 -6.52
CA MET A 129 0.42 6.03 -5.66
C MET A 129 -0.44 6.95 -6.52
N ILE A 130 -1.72 7.03 -6.19
CA ILE A 130 -2.71 7.85 -6.87
C ILE A 130 -3.39 8.71 -5.80
N PRO A 131 -2.93 9.96 -5.59
CA PRO A 131 -3.60 10.88 -4.70
C PRO A 131 -4.94 11.32 -5.29
N GLY A 132 -5.96 11.42 -4.44
CA GLY A 132 -7.22 12.05 -4.78
C GLY A 132 -7.08 13.56 -4.99
N PRO A 133 -8.11 14.23 -5.56
CA PRO A 133 -8.02 15.62 -6.00
C PRO A 133 -7.75 16.64 -4.89
N THR A 134 -8.01 16.28 -3.63
CA THR A 134 -7.86 17.16 -2.46
C THR A 134 -6.57 16.91 -1.68
N LEU A 135 -5.83 15.84 -1.99
CA LEU A 135 -4.50 15.67 -1.42
C LEU A 135 -3.52 16.60 -2.14
N PRO A 136 -2.61 17.24 -1.39
CA PRO A 136 -1.49 17.93 -2.00
C PRO A 136 -0.80 17.01 -3.01
N SER A 137 -0.60 17.52 -4.23
CA SER A 137 -0.03 16.74 -5.32
C SER A 137 1.49 16.51 -5.17
N TRP A 138 2.12 17.04 -4.14
CA TRP A 138 3.58 17.01 -3.99
C TRP A 138 4.03 15.94 -3.01
N PHE A 139 4.17 14.72 -3.54
CA PHE A 139 4.93 13.64 -2.90
C PHE A 139 6.30 13.56 -3.56
N GLN A 140 7.35 13.37 -2.77
CA GLN A 140 8.73 13.21 -3.22
C GLN A 140 9.19 11.78 -2.94
N PRO A 141 10.05 11.19 -3.77
CA PRO A 141 10.71 9.95 -3.40
C PRO A 141 11.46 10.08 -2.08
N PHE A 142 11.39 9.03 -1.28
CA PHE A 142 12.10 8.91 -0.01
C PHE A 142 13.03 7.69 -0.07
N ILE A 143 14.28 7.86 0.36
CA ILE A 143 15.28 6.80 0.42
C ILE A 143 16.07 6.98 1.73
N GLU A 144 16.18 5.92 2.52
CA GLU A 144 17.15 5.77 3.61
C GLU A 144 17.96 4.52 3.35
N ASP A 145 19.27 4.61 3.47
CA ASP A 145 20.18 3.47 3.37
C ASP A 145 21.34 3.67 4.33
N ASP A 146 21.23 3.10 5.53
CA ASP A 146 22.25 3.24 6.57
C ASP A 146 22.27 1.98 7.41
N ALA A 147 23.24 1.10 7.15
CA ALA A 147 23.38 -0.18 7.85
C ALA A 147 23.79 -0.05 9.32
N GLU A 148 24.30 1.12 9.73
CA GLU A 148 24.86 1.35 11.06
C GLU A 148 23.93 2.18 11.95
N ARG A 149 22.81 2.69 11.41
CA ARG A 149 21.83 3.46 12.16
C ARG A 149 21.27 2.63 13.32
N ASP A 150 21.37 3.16 14.53
CA ASP A 150 20.68 2.62 15.70
C ASP A 150 19.18 2.87 15.58
N ASP A 151 18.42 1.83 15.26
CA ASP A 151 16.97 1.86 15.00
C ASP A 151 16.18 0.96 15.96
N ARG A 152 16.68 0.81 17.19
CA ARG A 152 15.95 0.07 18.24
C ARG A 152 14.47 0.51 18.31
N PRO A 153 13.51 -0.43 18.41
CA PRO A 153 13.66 -1.79 18.95
C PRO A 153 13.86 -2.90 17.91
N GLU A 154 14.20 -2.59 16.66
CA GLU A 154 14.38 -3.62 15.64
C GLU A 154 15.50 -4.61 15.99
N ARG A 155 15.33 -5.86 15.53
CA ARG A 155 16.29 -6.94 15.83
C ARG A 155 17.56 -6.86 14.98
N VAL A 156 17.45 -6.28 13.79
CA VAL A 156 18.54 -6.11 12.84
C VAL A 156 18.80 -4.61 12.77
N PRO A 157 20.02 -4.13 13.12
CA PRO A 157 20.33 -2.72 13.09
C PRO A 157 20.37 -2.19 11.66
N GLY A 158 20.20 -0.88 11.52
CA GLY A 158 20.27 -0.17 10.25
C GLY A 158 18.93 -0.11 9.52
N VAL A 159 18.86 0.72 8.49
CA VAL A 159 17.63 0.99 7.75
C VAL A 159 17.82 0.93 6.25
N ASN A 160 16.81 0.36 5.58
CA ASN A 160 16.77 0.25 4.12
C ASN A 160 15.38 0.60 3.63
N ASN A 161 15.08 1.90 3.60
CA ASN A 161 13.72 2.38 3.45
C ASN A 161 13.54 3.04 2.08
N VAL A 162 12.49 2.66 1.35
CA VAL A 162 12.08 3.40 0.14
C VAL A 162 10.61 3.70 0.15
N GLY A 163 10.24 4.85 -0.39
CA GLY A 163 8.85 5.19 -0.58
C GLY A 163 8.69 6.63 -1.01
N PHE A 164 7.78 7.31 -0.33
CA PHE A 164 7.49 8.70 -0.57
C PHE A 164 7.29 9.49 0.71
N PHE A 165 7.55 10.78 0.58
CA PHE A 165 7.49 11.78 1.62
C PHE A 165 6.70 12.99 1.13
N SER A 166 5.95 13.64 2.00
CA SER A 166 5.37 14.95 1.74
C SER A 166 5.38 15.78 3.01
N ASP A 167 5.94 16.99 2.92
CA ASP A 167 5.87 18.05 3.94
C ASP A 167 4.68 18.99 3.72
N THR A 168 3.89 18.73 2.68
CA THR A 168 2.78 19.59 2.28
C THR A 168 1.46 19.20 2.93
N MET A 169 1.44 18.22 3.84
CA MET A 169 0.21 17.76 4.51
C MET A 169 -0.46 18.87 5.31
N LYS A 170 0.31 19.86 5.78
CA LYS A 170 -0.26 21.06 6.42
C LYS A 170 -1.15 21.89 5.49
N LYS A 171 -1.04 21.73 4.17
CA LYS A 171 -1.85 22.40 3.16
C LYS A 171 -3.15 21.65 2.85
N MET A 172 -3.40 20.50 3.49
CA MET A 172 -4.65 19.77 3.33
C MET A 172 -5.84 20.64 3.75
N LYS A 173 -6.82 20.73 2.86
CA LYS A 173 -8.04 21.50 3.09
C LYS A 173 -9.12 20.64 3.72
N LYS A 174 -10.02 21.30 4.46
CA LYS A 174 -11.24 20.70 4.98
C LYS A 174 -12.00 20.02 3.85
N GLY A 175 -12.48 18.81 4.12
CA GLY A 175 -13.25 18.05 3.13
C GLY A 175 -12.74 16.62 2.95
N PRO A 176 -13.36 15.88 2.03
CA PRO A 176 -12.98 14.50 1.75
C PRO A 176 -11.58 14.45 1.15
N PHE A 177 -10.84 13.38 1.43
CA PHE A 177 -9.61 13.04 0.74
C PHE A 177 -9.53 11.54 0.50
N SER A 178 -8.73 11.15 -0.48
CA SER A 178 -8.43 9.77 -0.78
C SER A 178 -6.99 9.60 -1.23
N LEU A 179 -6.41 8.45 -0.93
CA LEU A 179 -5.11 8.02 -1.41
C LEU A 179 -5.21 6.55 -1.76
N ARG A 180 -4.93 6.20 -3.01
CA ARG A 180 -4.81 4.80 -3.40
C ARG A 180 -3.35 4.43 -3.64
N SER A 181 -2.94 3.29 -3.11
CA SER A 181 -1.59 2.76 -3.29
C SER A 181 -1.65 1.31 -3.75
N TYR A 182 -0.90 1.00 -4.80
CA TYR A 182 -0.74 -0.34 -5.32
C TYR A 182 0.70 -0.78 -5.19
N LEU A 183 0.92 -2.02 -4.74
CA LEU A 183 2.24 -2.65 -4.71
C LEU A 183 2.17 -3.95 -5.50
N PHE A 184 2.78 -3.99 -6.68
CA PHE A 184 2.83 -5.19 -7.54
C PHE A 184 4.17 -5.89 -7.39
N ARG A 185 4.16 -7.22 -7.33
CA ARG A 185 5.37 -8.01 -7.43
C ARG A 185 5.92 -7.92 -8.86
N LEU A 186 7.19 -7.55 -8.98
CA LEU A 186 7.91 -7.54 -10.24
C LEU A 186 8.44 -8.94 -10.56
N ARG A 187 8.42 -9.28 -11.86
CA ARG A 187 9.16 -10.41 -12.43
C ARG A 187 9.82 -9.91 -13.71
N GLU A 188 11.11 -10.20 -13.90
CA GLU A 188 11.85 -9.85 -15.12
C GLU A 188 11.71 -8.36 -15.47
N PHE A 189 11.96 -7.50 -14.48
CA PHE A 189 11.73 -6.06 -14.62
C PHE A 189 12.82 -5.38 -15.45
N ASN A 190 12.38 -4.54 -16.38
CA ASN A 190 13.23 -3.56 -17.05
C ASN A 190 12.82 -2.15 -16.59
N PRO A 191 13.68 -1.38 -15.90
CA PRO A 191 13.35 -0.03 -15.43
C PRO A 191 13.07 0.97 -16.56
N GLN A 192 13.46 0.65 -17.80
CA GLN A 192 13.15 1.44 -18.99
C GLN A 192 11.77 1.13 -19.59
N ASP A 193 11.15 0.01 -19.21
CA ASP A 193 9.81 -0.37 -19.68
C ASP A 193 8.88 -0.67 -18.49
N VAL A 194 8.41 0.41 -17.86
CA VAL A 194 7.43 0.36 -16.76
C VAL A 194 5.98 0.37 -17.24
N THR A 195 5.78 0.51 -18.56
CA THR A 195 4.47 0.69 -19.20
C THR A 195 3.47 -0.40 -18.85
N PRO A 196 3.84 -1.70 -18.84
CA PRO A 196 2.89 -2.76 -18.50
C PRO A 196 2.31 -2.60 -17.09
N TYR A 197 3.11 -2.13 -16.13
CA TYR A 197 2.68 -1.93 -14.74
C TYR A 197 1.82 -0.69 -14.58
N LEU A 198 2.17 0.42 -15.26
CA LEU A 198 1.36 1.63 -15.26
C LEU A 198 -0.01 1.41 -15.91
N ASN A 199 -0.07 0.63 -16.99
CA ASN A 199 -1.33 0.35 -17.69
C ASN A 199 -2.36 -0.38 -16.82
N ILE A 200 -1.93 -1.16 -15.82
CA ILE A 200 -2.86 -1.83 -14.89
C ILE A 200 -3.75 -0.79 -14.18
N THR A 201 -3.18 0.35 -13.79
CA THR A 201 -3.90 1.41 -13.06
C THR A 201 -4.40 2.52 -13.96
N ASP A 202 -3.64 2.87 -15.00
CA ASP A 202 -3.90 4.06 -15.83
C ASP A 202 -4.85 3.73 -17.00
N ASN A 203 -4.87 2.47 -17.45
CA ASN A 203 -5.71 1.98 -18.54
C ASN A 203 -6.36 0.64 -18.17
N PRO A 204 -7.17 0.58 -17.09
CA PRO A 204 -7.76 -0.67 -16.63
C PRO A 204 -8.70 -1.26 -17.70
N ILE A 205 -8.71 -2.60 -17.78
CA ILE A 205 -9.59 -3.32 -18.72
C ILE A 205 -11.05 -3.07 -18.34
N GLU A 206 -11.84 -2.53 -19.28
CA GLU A 206 -13.29 -2.43 -19.13
C GLU A 206 -13.96 -3.75 -19.50
N VAL A 207 -14.66 -4.37 -18.55
CA VAL A 207 -15.43 -5.59 -18.78
C VAL A 207 -16.92 -5.25 -18.90
N LYS A 208 -17.51 -5.53 -20.07
CA LYS A 208 -18.96 -5.42 -20.30
C LYS A 208 -19.58 -6.81 -20.28
N VAL A 209 -20.32 -7.11 -19.22
CA VAL A 209 -21.06 -8.38 -19.10
C VAL A 209 -22.40 -8.24 -19.81
N ARG A 210 -22.72 -9.19 -20.69
CA ARG A 210 -24.07 -9.32 -21.26
C ARG A 210 -24.73 -10.54 -20.64
N THR A 211 -25.90 -10.34 -20.04
CA THR A 211 -26.75 -11.45 -19.61
C THR A 211 -27.23 -12.17 -20.87
N LEU A 212 -26.75 -13.39 -21.08
CA LEU A 212 -27.34 -14.27 -22.08
C LEU A 212 -28.71 -14.69 -21.54
N LYS A 213 -29.79 -14.39 -22.26
CA LYS A 213 -31.07 -15.05 -22.02
C LYS A 213 -30.85 -16.52 -22.34
N VAL A 214 -30.68 -17.34 -21.31
CA VAL A 214 -30.75 -18.79 -21.46
C VAL A 214 -32.17 -19.06 -21.98
N PRO A 215 -32.34 -19.61 -23.21
CA PRO A 215 -33.65 -20.05 -23.65
C PRO A 215 -34.18 -21.02 -22.59
N ALA A 216 -35.46 -20.91 -22.24
CA ALA A 216 -36.08 -21.90 -21.38
C ALA A 216 -36.05 -23.26 -22.11
N SER A 217 -34.98 -24.04 -21.96
CA SER A 217 -34.86 -25.36 -22.57
C SER A 217 -34.87 -26.43 -21.51
N THR A 218 -36.02 -27.12 -21.49
CA THR A 218 -36.24 -28.54 -21.17
C THR A 218 -35.99 -28.97 -19.72
N PRO A 219 -36.90 -29.74 -19.09
CA PRO A 219 -36.70 -30.25 -17.73
C PRO A 219 -35.37 -31.00 -17.65
N VAL A 220 -34.53 -30.59 -16.70
CA VAL A 220 -33.40 -31.41 -16.26
C VAL A 220 -34.00 -32.70 -15.73
N ILE A 221 -33.73 -33.83 -16.39
CA ILE A 221 -33.95 -35.14 -15.78
C ILE A 221 -33.05 -35.14 -14.55
N ALA A 222 -33.66 -35.21 -13.37
CA ALA A 222 -32.95 -35.28 -12.10
C ALA A 222 -32.09 -36.55 -12.11
N GLU A 223 -30.81 -36.42 -12.43
CA GLU A 223 -29.83 -37.43 -12.04
C GLU A 223 -29.69 -37.36 -10.52
N ASP A 224 -29.83 -38.51 -9.88
CA ASP A 224 -29.66 -38.72 -8.44
C ASP A 224 -28.34 -38.08 -7.97
N MET A 225 -28.44 -36.87 -7.42
CA MET A 225 -27.34 -36.29 -6.67
C MET A 225 -27.19 -37.10 -5.37
N PRO A 226 -26.02 -37.67 -5.08
CA PRO A 226 -25.77 -38.27 -3.78
C PRO A 226 -25.97 -37.21 -2.69
N ALA A 227 -26.72 -37.58 -1.66
CA ALA A 227 -27.11 -36.72 -0.56
C ALA A 227 -25.92 -35.88 -0.06
N ALA A 228 -26.15 -34.57 0.08
CA ALA A 228 -25.20 -33.65 0.66
C ALA A 228 -24.71 -34.18 2.02
N ARG A 229 -23.40 -34.41 2.14
CA ARG A 229 -22.78 -34.74 3.42
C ARG A 229 -23.00 -33.56 4.36
N THR A 230 -23.76 -33.81 5.43
CA THR A 230 -23.87 -32.90 6.56
C THR A 230 -22.47 -32.63 7.13
N PRO A 231 -22.05 -31.37 7.34
CA PRO A 231 -20.80 -31.09 8.03
C PRO A 231 -20.90 -31.67 9.45
N ALA A 232 -19.88 -32.39 9.89
CA ALA A 232 -19.79 -32.86 11.26
C ALA A 232 -19.78 -31.63 12.20
N ALA A 233 -20.67 -31.63 13.19
CA ALA A 233 -20.68 -30.66 14.26
C ALA A 233 -19.36 -30.77 15.04
N GLY A 234 -18.43 -29.83 14.86
CA GLY A 234 -17.16 -29.87 15.57
C GLY A 234 -16.18 -28.71 15.30
N GLU A 235 -16.17 -28.11 14.12
CA GLU A 235 -15.25 -26.99 13.84
C GLU A 235 -15.91 -25.64 14.16
N ALA A 236 -16.03 -25.35 15.45
CA ALA A 236 -16.21 -23.98 15.91
C ALA A 236 -14.87 -23.24 15.75
N ALA A 237 -14.81 -22.29 14.81
CA ALA A 237 -13.68 -21.38 14.69
C ALA A 237 -13.52 -20.61 16.01
N ALA A 238 -12.36 -20.77 16.65
CA ALA A 238 -12.04 -20.07 17.89
C ALA A 238 -12.03 -18.54 17.67
N PRO A 239 -12.59 -17.74 18.61
CA PRO A 239 -12.52 -16.29 18.51
C PRO A 239 -11.07 -15.83 18.68
N VAL A 240 -10.53 -15.18 17.65
CA VAL A 240 -9.24 -14.50 17.69
C VAL A 240 -9.41 -13.22 18.52
N LYS A 241 -8.94 -13.25 19.78
CA LYS A 241 -8.77 -12.05 20.60
C LYS A 241 -7.63 -11.22 20.04
N ALA A 242 -7.95 -10.06 19.47
CA ALA A 242 -6.96 -9.04 19.14
C ALA A 242 -6.61 -8.24 20.42
N THR A 243 -5.45 -8.51 21.01
CA THR A 243 -4.84 -7.66 22.05
C THR A 243 -4.07 -6.53 21.37
N SER A 244 -4.58 -5.30 21.45
CA SER A 244 -3.81 -4.10 21.12
C SER A 244 -3.26 -3.48 22.41
N THR A 245 -1.99 -3.71 22.70
CA THR A 245 -1.22 -2.88 23.63
C THR A 245 -0.33 -1.96 22.81
N GLY A 246 -0.70 -0.69 22.73
CA GLY A 246 0.10 0.37 22.15
C GLY A 246 -0.01 1.61 23.01
N THR A 247 0.91 1.76 23.95
CA THR A 247 1.11 2.97 24.75
C THR A 247 1.80 4.00 23.87
N VAL A 248 1.19 5.18 23.73
CA VAL A 248 1.80 6.35 23.08
C VAL A 248 2.47 7.18 24.18
N GLN A 249 3.78 7.44 24.02
CA GLN A 249 4.46 8.59 24.61
C GLN A 249 4.61 9.66 23.54
#